data_AF-A0A371N1F6-F1
#
_entry.id   AF-A0A371N1F6-F1
#
_cell.length_a   1.000
_cell.length_b   1.000
_cell.length_c   1.000
_cell.angle_alpha   90.00
_cell.angle_beta   90.00
_cell.angle_gamma   90.00
#
_symmetry.space_group_name_H-M   'P 1'
#
loop_
_entity.id
_entity.type
_entity.pdbx_description
1 polymer ?
#
loop_
_entity_poly.entity_id
_entity_poly.type
_entity_poly.pdbx_seq_one_letter_code
_entity_poly.pdbx_strand_id
1 'polypeptide(L)'
;MHNKEALTDLDDEVLFQLPAQLINIQKVQITADHTTFWKYTAERVRDFDFTETPISGDVVEHFETAVSLVLVRSNATTDEHVRKIVQKSDAVASYLVYPVLEGVAKRYCHEYVSEDGAVKEGKTVVTYCGDKEFGDEINQVGYLLHHIENVAGSDALREELYKMRVGVREFYDTDENEEYGVINGFRNSWLHGEDEAKAEYGTILSYTALLLWAMMLEK
;
A
#
# COMPACT_ATOMS: atom_id res chain seq x y z
N MET A 1 -14.93 17.21 10.93
CA MET A 1 -13.83 18.14 10.57
C MET A 1 -12.86 18.29 11.76
N HIS A 2 -12.50 17.21 12.46
CA HIS A 2 -11.80 17.30 13.77
C HIS A 2 -10.52 16.45 13.92
N ASN A 3 -9.97 15.82 12.87
CA ASN A 3 -8.76 14.98 13.02
C ASN A 3 -7.53 15.44 12.22
N LYS A 4 -7.61 16.47 11.38
CA LYS A 4 -6.43 16.90 10.60
C LYS A 4 -5.38 17.59 11.47
N GLU A 5 -5.81 18.41 12.42
CA GLU A 5 -4.93 19.08 13.39
C GLU A 5 -4.20 18.05 14.27
N ALA A 6 -4.88 16.95 14.64
CA ALA A 6 -4.28 15.90 15.46
C ALA A 6 -3.13 15.15 14.76
N LEU A 7 -3.16 14.99 13.43
CA LEU A 7 -2.08 14.31 12.70
C LEU A 7 -0.89 15.23 12.37
N THR A 8 -1.14 16.52 12.14
CA THR A 8 -0.05 17.49 11.89
C THR A 8 0.82 17.75 13.10
N ASP A 9 0.30 17.43 14.28
CA ASP A 9 1.00 17.58 15.57
C ASP A 9 1.80 16.32 15.97
N LEU A 10 1.65 15.21 15.22
CA LEU A 10 2.44 14.00 15.44
C LEU A 10 3.82 14.15 14.83
N ASP A 11 4.81 13.54 15.48
CA ASP A 11 6.14 13.42 14.91
C ASP A 11 6.15 12.42 13.73
N ASP A 12 7.17 12.56 12.88
CA ASP A 12 7.31 11.73 11.67
C ASP A 12 7.49 10.24 12.02
N GLU A 13 8.06 9.91 13.17
CA GLU A 13 8.25 8.54 13.64
C GLU A 13 6.91 7.87 13.96
N VAL A 14 6.02 8.56 14.66
CA VAL A 14 4.66 8.11 14.96
C VAL A 14 3.90 7.98 13.65
N LEU A 15 3.98 8.96 12.76
CA LEU A 15 3.31 8.92 11.45
C LEU A 15 3.78 7.73 10.60
N PHE A 16 5.07 7.37 10.67
CA PHE A 16 5.65 6.20 10.03
C PHE A 16 5.13 4.88 10.59
N GLN A 17 4.86 4.80 11.89
CA GLN A 17 4.34 3.61 12.58
C GLN A 17 2.81 3.45 12.48
N LEU A 18 2.08 4.51 12.16
CA LEU A 18 0.61 4.49 12.08
C LEU A 18 0.02 3.41 11.14
N PRO A 19 0.58 3.11 9.95
CA PRO A 19 0.06 2.04 9.09
C PRO A 19 -0.10 0.69 9.80
N ALA A 20 0.90 0.28 10.58
CA ALA A 20 0.87 -0.97 11.32
C ALA A 20 -0.18 -0.96 12.44
N GLN A 21 -0.33 0.17 13.13
CA GLN A 21 -1.36 0.34 14.16
C GLN A 21 -2.77 0.30 13.57
N LEU A 22 -2.96 0.95 12.41
CA LEU A 22 -4.24 1.04 11.74
C LEU A 22 -4.68 -0.32 11.19
N ILE A 23 -3.78 -1.15 10.62
CA ILE A 23 -4.13 -2.51 10.17
C ILE A 23 -4.83 -3.33 11.26
N ASN A 24 -4.39 -3.21 12.52
CA ASN A 24 -5.01 -3.94 13.63
C ASN A 24 -6.44 -3.48 13.93
N ILE A 25 -6.72 -2.18 13.75
CA ILE A 25 -8.06 -1.60 13.93
C ILE A 25 -8.95 -1.96 12.73
N GLN A 26 -8.37 -1.99 11.53
CA GLN A 26 -9.06 -2.32 10.29
C GLN A 26 -9.76 -3.68 10.33
N LYS A 27 -9.26 -4.61 11.14
CA LYS A 27 -9.87 -5.93 11.38
C LYS A 27 -11.36 -5.85 11.74
N VAL A 28 -11.76 -4.77 12.41
CA VAL A 28 -13.16 -4.53 12.78
C VAL A 28 -13.86 -3.70 11.71
N GLN A 29 -13.23 -2.60 11.30
CA GLN A 29 -13.74 -1.68 10.28
C GLN A 29 -12.70 -0.63 9.89
N ILE A 30 -12.80 -0.10 8.67
CA ILE A 30 -12.12 1.14 8.29
C ILE A 30 -12.74 2.32 9.05
N THR A 31 -11.93 3.05 9.81
CA THR A 31 -12.36 4.20 10.63
C THR A 31 -12.08 5.55 9.97
N ALA A 32 -12.54 6.63 10.63
CA ALA A 32 -12.17 7.99 10.26
C ALA A 32 -10.65 8.23 10.35
N ASP A 33 -9.94 7.50 11.21
CA ASP A 33 -8.49 7.67 11.40
C ASP A 33 -7.72 7.13 10.20
N HIS A 34 -8.11 5.97 9.66
CA HIS A 34 -7.56 5.41 8.43
C HIS A 34 -7.67 6.40 7.28
N THR A 35 -8.90 6.88 7.05
CA THR A 35 -9.21 7.81 5.96
C THR A 35 -8.53 9.16 6.12
N THR A 36 -8.38 9.65 7.36
CA THR A 36 -7.63 10.88 7.64
C THR A 36 -6.14 10.67 7.40
N PHE A 37 -5.58 9.55 7.85
CA PHE A 37 -4.18 9.20 7.68
C PHE A 37 -3.79 9.03 6.21
N TRP A 38 -4.57 8.28 5.43
CA TRP A 38 -4.30 8.11 3.99
C TRP A 38 -4.39 9.44 3.24
N LYS A 39 -5.36 10.28 3.57
CA LYS A 39 -5.46 11.63 3.00
C LYS A 39 -4.25 12.47 3.37
N TYR A 40 -3.82 12.44 4.62
CA TYR A 40 -2.66 13.18 5.09
C TYR A 40 -1.38 12.71 4.38
N THR A 41 -1.20 11.39 4.25
CA THR A 41 -0.08 10.80 3.49
C THR A 41 -0.09 11.28 2.04
N ALA A 42 -1.25 11.27 1.38
CA ALA A 42 -1.37 11.75 0.00
C ALA A 42 -1.00 13.24 -0.14
N GLU A 43 -1.41 14.09 0.80
CA GLU A 43 -1.00 15.50 0.85
C GLU A 43 0.52 15.64 1.04
N ARG A 44 1.12 14.87 1.95
CA ARG A 44 2.58 14.91 2.20
C ARG A 44 3.40 14.48 1.00
N VAL A 45 2.99 13.39 0.35
CA VAL A 45 3.66 12.83 -0.83
C VAL A 45 3.58 13.82 -2.00
N ARG A 46 2.45 14.50 -2.19
CA ARG A 46 2.32 15.56 -3.21
C ARG A 46 3.35 16.68 -3.02
N ASP A 47 3.56 17.08 -1.77
CA ASP A 47 4.40 18.22 -1.41
C ASP A 47 5.89 17.83 -1.28
N PHE A 48 6.23 16.54 -1.37
CA PHE A 48 7.58 16.02 -1.19
C PHE A 48 8.39 16.03 -2.49
N ASP A 49 9.68 16.34 -2.37
CA ASP A 49 10.62 16.32 -3.49
C ASP A 49 11.29 14.94 -3.65
N PHE A 50 10.78 14.17 -4.60
CA PHE A 50 11.28 12.82 -4.92
C PHE A 50 12.47 12.79 -5.90
N THR A 51 13.21 13.89 -6.06
CA THR A 51 14.39 13.91 -6.94
C THR A 51 15.47 12.90 -6.56
N GLU A 52 15.62 12.59 -5.27
CA GLU A 52 16.61 11.63 -4.74
C GLU A 52 16.09 10.19 -4.70
N THR A 53 14.76 10.01 -4.61
CA THR A 53 14.10 8.69 -4.50
C THR A 53 12.96 8.64 -5.53
N PRO A 54 13.23 8.32 -6.82
CA PRO A 54 12.33 8.69 -7.90
C PRO A 54 10.99 7.95 -7.85
N ILE A 55 9.99 8.60 -7.24
CA ILE A 55 8.57 8.36 -7.47
C ILE A 55 8.12 9.24 -8.61
N SER A 56 7.53 8.63 -9.64
CA SER A 56 6.94 9.41 -10.73
C SER A 56 5.72 10.18 -10.23
N GLY A 57 5.49 11.37 -10.78
CA GLY A 57 4.27 12.14 -10.51
C GLY A 57 3.00 11.30 -10.73
N ASP A 58 3.02 10.43 -11.73
CA ASP A 58 1.90 9.52 -12.04
C ASP A 58 1.56 8.58 -10.87
N VAL A 59 2.55 8.04 -10.14
CA VAL A 59 2.27 7.17 -8.99
C VAL A 59 1.68 7.96 -7.83
N VAL A 60 2.15 9.19 -7.61
CA VAL A 60 1.55 10.10 -6.62
C VAL A 60 0.09 10.40 -6.99
N GLU A 61 -0.18 10.73 -8.26
CA GLU A 61 -1.53 11.00 -8.76
C GLU A 61 -2.44 9.76 -8.64
N HIS A 62 -1.94 8.57 -8.95
CA HIS A 62 -2.70 7.33 -8.80
C HIS A 62 -2.99 7.02 -7.33
N PHE A 63 -2.04 7.24 -6.42
CA PHE A 63 -2.28 7.10 -4.98
C PHE A 63 -3.33 8.08 -4.49
N GLU A 64 -3.24 9.35 -4.87
CA GLU A 64 -4.25 10.37 -4.56
C GLU A 64 -5.63 10.03 -5.10
N THR A 65 -5.68 9.47 -6.31
CA THR A 65 -6.93 9.03 -6.94
C THR A 65 -7.53 7.86 -6.15
N ALA A 66 -6.71 6.89 -5.75
CA ALA A 66 -7.15 5.75 -4.93
C ALA A 66 -7.69 6.21 -3.58
N VAL A 67 -6.98 7.12 -2.90
CA VAL A 67 -7.44 7.74 -1.65
C VAL A 67 -8.73 8.53 -1.88
N SER A 68 -8.85 9.28 -2.97
CA SER A 68 -10.06 10.03 -3.26
C SER A 68 -11.26 9.11 -3.45
N LEU A 69 -11.10 7.99 -4.17
CA LEU A 69 -12.15 7.01 -4.42
C LEU A 69 -12.71 6.39 -3.13
N VAL A 70 -11.84 6.03 -2.18
CA VAL A 70 -12.29 5.47 -0.88
C VAL A 70 -12.99 6.52 0.00
N LEU A 71 -12.77 7.81 -0.26
CA LEU A 71 -13.39 8.91 0.48
C LEU A 71 -14.74 9.36 -0.12
N VAL A 72 -15.03 9.05 -1.39
CA VAL A 72 -16.25 9.55 -2.05
C VAL A 72 -17.49 8.90 -1.43
N ARG A 73 -18.47 9.73 -1.01
CA ARG A 73 -19.77 9.28 -0.52
C ARG A 73 -20.85 9.44 -1.58
N SER A 74 -21.79 8.49 -1.65
CA SER A 74 -22.86 8.38 -2.66
C SER A 74 -23.76 9.61 -2.85
N ASN A 75 -23.76 10.54 -1.89
CA ASN A 75 -24.64 11.72 -1.90
C ASN A 75 -23.99 12.95 -2.54
N ALA A 76 -22.79 12.81 -3.11
CA ALA A 76 -21.99 13.93 -3.60
C ALA A 76 -22.45 14.51 -4.97
N THR A 77 -23.44 13.90 -5.64
CA THR A 77 -23.82 14.30 -7.01
C THR A 77 -25.27 13.96 -7.34
N THR A 78 -25.87 14.73 -8.25
CA THR A 78 -27.18 14.45 -8.86
C THR A 78 -27.10 13.66 -10.17
N ASP A 79 -25.89 13.44 -10.70
CA ASP A 79 -25.66 12.68 -11.93
C ASP A 79 -25.75 11.16 -11.66
N GLU A 80 -26.60 10.45 -12.40
CA GLU A 80 -26.85 9.02 -12.20
C GLU A 80 -25.63 8.14 -12.54
N HIS A 81 -24.84 8.50 -13.55
CA HIS A 81 -23.64 7.76 -13.94
C HIS A 81 -22.55 7.91 -12.88
N VAL A 82 -22.33 9.13 -12.40
CA VAL A 82 -21.39 9.38 -11.31
C VAL A 82 -21.87 8.68 -10.04
N ARG A 83 -23.17 8.71 -9.73
CA ARG A 83 -23.73 7.97 -8.59
C ARG A 83 -23.47 6.47 -8.67
N LYS A 84 -23.60 5.85 -9.85
CA LYS A 84 -23.30 4.43 -10.07
C LYS A 84 -21.82 4.10 -9.86
N ILE A 85 -20.91 4.99 -10.28
CA ILE A 85 -19.47 4.82 -10.03
C ILE A 85 -19.18 4.94 -8.54
N VAL A 86 -19.74 5.95 -7.86
CA VAL A 86 -19.56 6.13 -6.42
C VAL A 86 -20.16 4.98 -5.61
N GLN A 87 -21.29 4.40 -6.05
CA GLN A 87 -21.83 3.19 -5.44
C GLN A 87 -20.91 1.96 -5.56
N LYS A 88 -19.96 2.00 -6.50
CA LYS A 88 -18.94 0.96 -6.70
C LYS A 88 -17.54 1.44 -6.34
N SER A 89 -17.40 2.56 -5.62
CA SER A 89 -16.10 3.18 -5.38
C SER A 89 -15.14 2.25 -4.64
N ASP A 90 -15.63 1.45 -3.69
CA ASP A 90 -14.83 0.44 -2.99
C ASP A 90 -14.23 -0.59 -3.96
N ALA A 91 -15.03 -1.09 -4.91
CA ALA A 91 -14.55 -2.05 -5.92
C ALA A 91 -13.55 -1.38 -6.87
N VAL A 92 -13.84 -0.17 -7.33
CA VAL A 92 -12.92 0.59 -8.22
C VAL A 92 -11.61 0.91 -7.50
N ALA A 93 -11.69 1.31 -6.21
CA ALA A 93 -10.52 1.57 -5.38
C ALA A 93 -9.68 0.29 -5.25
N SER A 94 -10.30 -0.85 -4.97
CA SER A 94 -9.62 -2.15 -4.91
C SER A 94 -8.80 -2.42 -6.18
N TYR A 95 -9.39 -2.23 -7.37
CA TYR A 95 -8.64 -2.38 -8.63
C TYR A 95 -7.48 -1.40 -8.81
N LEU A 96 -7.56 -0.19 -8.24
CA LEU A 96 -6.54 0.84 -8.41
C LEU A 96 -5.41 0.74 -7.37
N VAL A 97 -5.70 0.33 -6.13
CA VAL A 97 -4.71 0.36 -5.05
C VAL A 97 -3.57 -0.64 -5.27
N TYR A 98 -3.85 -1.78 -5.90
CA TYR A 98 -2.84 -2.82 -6.14
C TYR A 98 -1.73 -2.36 -7.10
N PRO A 99 -2.02 -1.87 -8.33
CA PRO A 99 -0.96 -1.37 -9.21
C PRO A 99 -0.24 -0.16 -8.62
N VAL A 100 -0.89 0.63 -7.76
CA VAL A 100 -0.22 1.70 -7.01
C VAL A 100 0.82 1.12 -6.04
N LEU A 101 0.45 0.15 -5.20
CA LEU A 101 1.40 -0.49 -4.29
C LEU A 101 2.54 -1.16 -5.04
N GLU A 102 2.22 -1.88 -6.13
CA GLU A 102 3.23 -2.50 -6.99
C GLU A 102 4.22 -1.45 -7.54
N GLY A 103 3.70 -0.34 -8.07
CA GLY A 103 4.52 0.75 -8.58
C GLY A 103 5.38 1.45 -7.53
N VAL A 104 4.89 1.58 -6.29
CA VAL A 104 5.67 2.11 -5.16
C VAL A 104 6.74 1.11 -4.72
N ALA A 105 6.38 -0.17 -4.57
CA ALA A 105 7.31 -1.22 -4.15
C ALA A 105 8.43 -1.44 -5.18
N LYS A 106 8.13 -1.43 -6.49
CA LYS A 106 9.15 -1.51 -7.56
C LYS A 106 10.15 -0.36 -7.48
N ARG A 107 9.68 0.85 -7.14
CA ARG A 107 10.54 2.03 -6.99
C ARG A 107 11.37 2.03 -5.73
N TYR A 108 10.80 1.58 -4.61
CA TYR A 108 11.59 1.32 -3.41
C TYR A 108 12.72 0.33 -3.73
N CYS A 109 12.40 -0.75 -4.44
CA CYS A 109 13.34 -1.76 -4.91
C CYS A 109 14.10 -1.39 -6.19
N HIS A 110 14.21 -0.11 -6.58
CA HIS A 110 14.79 0.26 -7.87
C HIS A 110 16.25 -0.20 -8.05
N GLU A 111 17.00 -0.46 -6.98
CA GLU A 111 18.34 -1.04 -7.08
C GLU A 111 18.35 -2.50 -7.56
N TYR A 112 17.22 -3.21 -7.47
CA TYR A 112 17.06 -4.64 -7.74
C TYR A 112 16.18 -4.90 -8.96
N VAL A 113 15.13 -4.11 -9.16
CA VAL A 113 14.16 -4.28 -10.24
C VAL A 113 13.99 -2.98 -11.05
N SER A 114 13.69 -3.12 -12.32
CA SER A 114 13.28 -2.04 -13.21
C SER A 114 11.79 -1.70 -13.04
N GLU A 115 11.33 -0.59 -13.60
CA GLU A 115 9.92 -0.16 -13.46
C GLU A 115 8.91 -1.14 -14.09
N ASP A 116 9.33 -1.87 -15.13
CA ASP A 116 8.55 -2.95 -15.73
C ASP A 116 8.52 -4.22 -14.88
N GLY A 117 9.36 -4.31 -13.84
CA GLY A 117 9.49 -5.49 -12.97
C GLY A 117 10.66 -6.39 -13.32
N ALA A 118 11.42 -6.13 -14.38
CA ALA A 118 12.58 -6.95 -14.72
C ALA A 118 13.67 -6.87 -13.64
N VAL A 119 14.16 -8.02 -13.17
CA VAL A 119 15.31 -8.06 -12.23
C VAL A 119 16.58 -7.58 -12.94
N LYS A 120 17.27 -6.60 -12.36
CA LYS A 120 18.48 -6.01 -12.92
C LYS A 120 19.64 -7.00 -12.91
N GLU A 121 20.58 -6.84 -13.85
CA GLU A 121 21.72 -7.74 -14.00
C GLU A 121 22.53 -7.85 -12.69
N GLY A 122 22.81 -9.09 -12.28
CA GLY A 122 23.55 -9.40 -11.04
C GLY A 122 22.78 -9.18 -9.74
N LYS A 123 21.50 -8.80 -9.81
CA LYS A 123 20.61 -8.64 -8.65
C LYS A 123 19.69 -9.85 -8.50
N THR A 124 19.09 -9.98 -7.32
CA THR A 124 18.15 -11.06 -6.99
C THR A 124 17.03 -10.52 -6.13
N VAL A 125 15.81 -10.99 -6.38
CA VAL A 125 14.66 -10.76 -5.49
C VAL A 125 14.41 -12.04 -4.68
N VAL A 126 14.25 -11.88 -3.38
CA VAL A 126 13.92 -12.98 -2.47
C VAL A 126 12.40 -13.05 -2.39
N THR A 127 11.80 -14.18 -2.73
CA THR A 127 10.36 -14.38 -2.70
C THR A 127 9.90 -14.88 -1.34
N TYR A 128 8.61 -14.71 -1.01
CA TYR A 128 8.08 -15.28 0.25
C TYR A 128 8.05 -16.82 0.26
N CYS A 129 8.26 -17.48 -0.89
CA CYS A 129 8.46 -18.93 -0.97
C CYS A 129 9.88 -19.34 -0.54
N GLY A 130 10.77 -18.38 -0.27
CA GLY A 130 12.19 -18.63 0.07
C GLY A 130 13.10 -18.79 -1.15
N ASP A 131 12.55 -18.71 -2.36
CA ASP A 131 13.31 -18.77 -3.60
C ASP A 131 13.98 -17.43 -3.93
N LYS A 132 15.02 -17.50 -4.76
CA LYS A 132 15.66 -16.32 -5.34
C LYS A 132 15.36 -16.28 -6.83
N GLU A 133 14.72 -15.21 -7.28
CA GLU A 133 14.41 -14.99 -8.67
C GLU A 133 15.54 -14.19 -9.35
N PHE A 134 15.94 -14.63 -10.55
CA PHE A 134 17.03 -14.06 -11.34
C PHE A 134 16.55 -13.81 -12.77
N GLY A 135 16.72 -12.59 -13.28
CA GLY A 135 16.46 -12.29 -14.70
C GLY A 135 14.99 -12.39 -15.16
N ASP A 136 14.08 -12.84 -14.29
CA ASP A 136 12.65 -12.89 -14.56
C ASP A 136 11.95 -11.56 -14.22
N GLU A 137 10.73 -11.41 -14.73
CA GLU A 137 9.87 -10.26 -14.47
C GLU A 137 9.08 -10.47 -13.17
N ILE A 138 9.26 -9.59 -12.20
CA ILE A 138 8.57 -9.62 -10.90
C ILE A 138 7.31 -8.76 -10.97
N ASN A 139 6.16 -9.43 -11.07
CA ASN A 139 4.82 -8.83 -11.11
C ASN A 139 3.97 -9.16 -9.88
N GLN A 140 4.62 -9.69 -8.85
CA GLN A 140 4.01 -10.14 -7.61
C GLN A 140 4.40 -9.18 -6.50
N VAL A 141 3.44 -8.39 -6.00
CA VAL A 141 3.69 -7.37 -4.99
C VAL A 141 4.18 -7.99 -3.67
N GLY A 142 3.69 -9.17 -3.33
CA GLY A 142 4.13 -9.94 -2.16
C GLY A 142 5.61 -10.32 -2.23
N TYR A 143 6.16 -10.60 -3.42
CA TYR A 143 7.60 -10.86 -3.56
C TYR A 143 8.41 -9.59 -3.28
N LEU A 144 7.95 -8.44 -3.78
CA LEU A 144 8.61 -7.16 -3.53
C LEU A 144 8.54 -6.79 -2.05
N LEU A 145 7.39 -6.89 -1.40
CA LEU A 145 7.23 -6.62 0.03
C LEU A 145 8.13 -7.52 0.89
N HIS A 146 8.15 -8.82 0.59
CA HIS A 146 9.04 -9.76 1.27
C HIS A 146 10.51 -9.39 1.10
N HIS A 147 10.91 -9.01 -0.12
CA HIS A 147 12.27 -8.58 -0.41
C HIS A 147 12.64 -7.28 0.32
N ILE A 148 11.72 -6.33 0.45
CA ILE A 148 11.91 -5.11 1.25
C ILE A 148 12.12 -5.48 2.72
N GLU A 149 11.25 -6.30 3.31
CA GLU A 149 11.36 -6.71 4.71
C GLU A 149 12.65 -7.48 5.02
N ASN A 150 13.20 -8.25 4.07
CA ASN A 150 14.32 -9.14 4.36
C ASN A 150 15.67 -8.68 3.79
N VAL A 151 15.66 -7.74 2.84
CA VAL A 151 16.87 -7.35 2.10
C VAL A 151 16.97 -5.84 1.91
N ALA A 152 15.98 -5.20 1.28
CA ALA A 152 16.15 -3.82 0.80
C ALA A 152 15.82 -2.73 1.84
N GLY A 153 14.89 -2.98 2.77
CA GLY A 153 14.42 -1.98 3.74
C GLY A 153 15.39 -1.70 4.88
N SER A 154 15.26 -0.52 5.49
CA SER A 154 15.95 -0.17 6.74
C SER A 154 15.45 -1.03 7.92
N ASP A 155 16.22 -1.10 9.02
CA ASP A 155 15.77 -1.86 10.21
C ASP A 155 14.41 -1.38 10.74
N ALA A 156 14.12 -0.08 10.68
CA ALA A 156 12.84 0.48 11.09
C ALA A 156 11.70 0.07 10.16
N LEU A 157 11.90 0.14 8.84
CA LEU A 157 10.90 -0.31 7.87
C LEU A 157 10.64 -1.81 7.97
N ARG A 158 11.69 -2.61 8.18
CA ARG A 158 11.54 -4.06 8.36
C ARG A 158 10.70 -4.38 9.60
N GLU A 159 10.89 -3.65 10.69
CA GLU A 159 10.07 -3.82 11.90
C GLU A 159 8.59 -3.50 11.63
N GLU A 160 8.30 -2.40 10.94
CA GLU A 160 6.91 -2.03 10.62
C GLU A 160 6.27 -2.98 9.61
N LEU A 161 7.00 -3.42 8.59
CA LEU A 161 6.53 -4.45 7.64
C LEU A 161 6.24 -5.77 8.35
N TYR A 162 7.08 -6.18 9.30
CA TYR A 162 6.83 -7.35 10.13
C TYR A 162 5.54 -7.21 10.94
N LYS A 163 5.32 -6.06 11.60
CA LYS A 163 4.08 -5.79 12.35
C LYS A 163 2.85 -5.84 11.44
N MET A 164 2.92 -5.25 10.25
CA MET A 164 1.84 -5.32 9.26
C MET A 164 1.59 -6.75 8.79
N ARG A 165 2.66 -7.52 8.53
CA ARG A 165 2.59 -8.93 8.13
C ARG A 165 1.89 -9.78 9.20
N VAL A 166 2.27 -9.61 10.47
CA VAL A 166 1.60 -10.27 11.60
C VAL A 166 0.11 -9.87 11.67
N GLY A 167 -0.20 -8.59 11.43
CA GLY A 167 -1.57 -8.10 11.35
C GLY A 167 -2.39 -8.78 10.26
N VAL A 168 -1.81 -8.99 9.07
CA VAL A 168 -2.43 -9.73 7.95
C VAL A 168 -2.67 -11.19 8.33
N ARG A 169 -1.66 -11.87 8.91
CA ARG A 169 -1.79 -13.25 9.38
C ARG A 169 -2.99 -13.43 10.32
N GLU A 170 -3.08 -12.55 11.31
CA GLU A 170 -4.15 -12.60 12.29
C GLU A 170 -5.53 -12.22 11.71
N PHE A 171 -5.56 -11.39 10.65
CA PHE A 171 -6.81 -10.96 10.06
C PHE A 171 -7.40 -12.01 9.10
N TYR A 172 -6.56 -12.68 8.33
CA TYR A 172 -6.97 -13.69 7.35
C TYR A 172 -6.77 -15.14 7.83
N ASP A 173 -6.35 -15.35 9.08
CA ASP A 173 -6.10 -16.66 9.70
C ASP A 173 -5.19 -17.56 8.85
N THR A 174 -4.03 -17.02 8.45
CA THR A 174 -3.08 -17.68 7.54
C THR A 174 -1.92 -18.30 8.29
N ASP A 175 -1.22 -19.25 7.65
CA ASP A 175 0.01 -19.81 8.21
C ASP A 175 1.18 -18.82 8.09
N GLU A 176 2.24 -19.07 8.86
CA GLU A 176 3.47 -18.28 8.81
C GLU A 176 4.16 -18.41 7.45
N ASN A 177 4.54 -17.28 6.86
CA ASN A 177 5.13 -17.13 5.52
C ASN A 177 4.15 -17.17 4.34
N GLU A 178 2.84 -17.27 4.59
CA GLU A 178 1.82 -17.19 3.54
C GLU A 178 1.22 -15.78 3.41
N GLU A 179 1.55 -14.86 4.31
CA GLU A 179 0.86 -13.57 4.45
C GLU A 179 1.02 -12.69 3.20
N TYR A 180 2.22 -12.63 2.63
CA TYR A 180 2.46 -11.92 1.37
C TYR A 180 1.85 -12.62 0.16
N GLY A 181 1.64 -13.95 0.25
CA GLY A 181 0.87 -14.71 -0.72
C GLY A 181 -0.61 -14.32 -0.70
N VAL A 182 -1.17 -14.06 0.48
CA VAL A 182 -2.54 -13.54 0.63
C VAL A 182 -2.69 -12.15 0.01
N ILE A 183 -1.74 -11.24 0.26
CA ILE A 183 -1.73 -9.91 -0.37
C ILE A 183 -1.68 -10.01 -1.90
N ASN A 184 -0.88 -10.94 -2.45
CA ASN A 184 -0.87 -11.24 -3.88
C ASN A 184 -2.24 -11.76 -4.37
N GLY A 185 -2.93 -12.53 -3.54
CA GLY A 185 -4.24 -13.12 -3.83
C GLY A 185 -5.36 -12.09 -4.01
N PHE A 186 -5.30 -10.94 -3.32
CA PHE A 186 -6.36 -9.91 -3.36
C PHE A 186 -6.72 -9.48 -4.79
N ARG A 187 -5.71 -9.34 -5.67
CA ARG A 187 -5.93 -9.00 -7.07
C ARG A 187 -6.90 -9.98 -7.76
N ASN A 188 -6.75 -11.27 -7.49
CA ASN A 188 -7.57 -12.32 -8.09
C ASN A 188 -8.95 -12.40 -7.42
N SER A 189 -9.03 -12.31 -6.09
CA SER A 189 -10.29 -12.31 -5.34
C SER A 189 -11.24 -11.18 -5.78
N TRP A 190 -10.71 -9.98 -6.00
CA TRP A 190 -11.51 -8.86 -6.51
C TRP A 190 -12.01 -9.03 -7.94
N LEU A 191 -11.23 -9.68 -8.80
CA LEU A 191 -11.67 -10.01 -10.16
C LEU A 191 -12.84 -11.01 -10.15
N HIS A 192 -13.02 -11.75 -9.06
CA HIS A 192 -14.12 -12.70 -8.87
C HIS A 192 -15.30 -12.13 -8.08
N GLY A 193 -15.19 -10.90 -7.56
CA GLY A 193 -16.31 -10.15 -6.97
C GLY A 193 -16.72 -10.59 -5.56
N GLU A 194 -15.76 -11.07 -4.76
CA GLU A 194 -15.98 -11.49 -3.37
C GLU A 194 -16.25 -10.27 -2.44
N ASP A 195 -17.08 -10.47 -1.41
CA ASP A 195 -17.64 -9.40 -0.54
C ASP A 195 -16.60 -8.71 0.38
N GLU A 196 -15.35 -9.16 0.40
CA GLU A 196 -14.29 -8.72 1.33
C GLU A 196 -13.44 -7.53 0.86
N ALA A 197 -13.73 -6.99 -0.33
CA ALA A 197 -12.94 -5.95 -1.00
C ALA A 197 -12.56 -4.74 -0.12
N LYS A 198 -13.42 -4.39 0.86
CA LYS A 198 -13.18 -3.27 1.79
C LYS A 198 -11.93 -3.43 2.64
N ALA A 199 -11.74 -4.60 3.25
CA ALA A 199 -10.60 -4.81 4.14
C ALA A 199 -9.32 -5.02 3.34
N GLU A 200 -9.42 -5.59 2.14
CA GLU A 200 -8.26 -5.81 1.29
C GLU A 200 -7.70 -4.47 0.76
N TYR A 201 -8.54 -3.54 0.25
CA TYR A 201 -8.00 -2.26 -0.25
C TYR A 201 -7.38 -1.41 0.86
N GLY A 202 -7.94 -1.47 2.08
CA GLY A 202 -7.41 -0.74 3.23
C GLY A 202 -6.03 -1.27 3.64
N THR A 203 -5.85 -2.59 3.56
CA THR A 203 -4.55 -3.25 3.77
C THR A 203 -3.54 -2.75 2.75
N ILE A 204 -3.89 -2.78 1.46
CA ILE A 204 -3.01 -2.31 0.38
C ILE A 204 -2.66 -0.83 0.55
N LEU A 205 -3.65 0.05 0.81
CA LEU A 205 -3.40 1.48 1.03
C LEU A 205 -2.47 1.73 2.22
N SER A 206 -2.59 0.93 3.28
CA SER A 206 -1.72 1.04 4.46
C SER A 206 -0.29 0.63 4.11
N TYR A 207 -0.09 -0.45 3.35
CA TYR A 207 1.25 -0.84 2.88
C TYR A 207 1.86 0.24 1.97
N THR A 208 1.05 0.79 1.07
CA THR A 208 1.48 1.89 0.19
C THR A 208 1.90 3.10 1.01
N ALA A 209 1.10 3.48 2.02
CA ALA A 209 1.42 4.60 2.89
C ALA A 209 2.73 4.37 3.66
N LEU A 210 2.95 3.17 4.23
CA LEU A 210 4.19 2.84 4.92
C LEU A 210 5.41 3.01 4.00
N LEU A 211 5.36 2.45 2.79
CA LEU A 211 6.47 2.56 1.85
C LEU A 211 6.71 4.01 1.41
N LEU A 212 5.65 4.79 1.20
CA LEU A 212 5.78 6.21 0.86
C LEU A 212 6.43 7.00 2.00
N TRP A 213 6.05 6.75 3.25
CA TRP A 213 6.70 7.37 4.41
C TRP A 213 8.17 6.94 4.53
N ALA A 214 8.48 5.66 4.32
CA ALA A 214 9.85 5.18 4.29
C ALA A 214 10.69 5.95 3.25
N MET A 215 10.19 6.11 2.03
CA MET A 215 10.90 6.85 0.97
C MET A 215 11.09 8.33 1.27
N MET A 216 10.21 8.93 2.07
CA MET A 216 10.31 10.33 2.48
C MET A 216 11.30 10.54 3.64
N LEU A 217 11.44 9.56 4.54
CA LEU A 217 12.22 9.67 5.78
C LEU A 217 13.60 9.02 5.71
N GLU A 218 13.72 7.92 4.97
CA GLU A 218 14.96 7.15 4.79
C GLU A 218 15.67 7.67 3.53
N LYS A 219 16.63 8.59 3.74
CA LYS A 219 17.53 9.08 2.69
C LYS A 219 18.81 8.26 2.62
#